data_AF-A0A926ZU52-F1
#
_entry.id   AF-A0A926ZU52-F1
#
_cell.length_a   1.000
_cell.length_b   1.000
_cell.length_c   1.000
_cell.angle_alpha   90.00
_cell.angle_beta   90.00
_cell.angle_gamma   90.00
#
_symmetry.space_group_name_H-M   'P 1'
#
loop_
_entity.id
_entity.type
_entity.pdbx_description
1 polymer ?
#
loop_
_entity_poly.entity_id
_entity_poly.type
_entity_poly.pdbx_seq_one_letter_code
_entity_poly.pdbx_strand_id
1 'polypeptide(L)' 'MNEGRLIEIVAFPGWIVGVSLNWGLYRCWVITPELVVLNDGEDYETSQMALAAGRALVELSLESEL' A
#
# COMPACT_ATOMS: atom_id res chain seq x y z
N MET A 1 -4.76 0.59 -23.16
CA MET A 1 -4.94 0.53 -21.69
C MET A 1 -3.64 0.98 -21.09
N ASN A 2 -3.64 2.00 -20.24
CA ASN A 2 -2.42 2.37 -19.52
C ASN A 2 -2.32 1.37 -18.35
N GLU A 3 -1.42 0.40 -18.47
CA GLU A 3 -1.22 -0.62 -17.44
C GLU A 3 -0.57 0.06 -16.22
N GLY A 4 -1.19 -0.09 -15.05
CA GLY A 4 -0.63 0.45 -13.81
C GLY A 4 0.78 -0.09 -13.59
N ARG A 5 1.74 0.77 -13.26
CA ARG A 5 3.13 0.38 -13.05
C ARG A 5 3.38 0.11 -11.57
N LEU A 6 3.89 -1.07 -11.24
CA LEU A 6 4.40 -1.33 -9.89
C LEU A 6 5.66 -0.49 -9.65
N ILE A 7 5.69 0.25 -8.54
CA ILE A 7 6.79 1.16 -8.18
C ILE A 7 7.65 0.56 -7.09
N GLU A 8 7.03 0.10 -6.01
CA GLU A 8 7.73 -0.40 -4.83
C GLU A 8 6.90 -1.46 -4.10
N ILE A 9 7.59 -2.40 -3.46
CA ILE A 9 7.01 -3.39 -2.55
C ILE A 9 7.87 -3.47 -1.29
N VAL A 10 7.22 -3.48 -0.13
CA VAL A 10 7.83 -3.71 1.17
C VAL A 10 7.07 -4.83 1.88
N ALA A 11 7.81 -5.83 2.37
CA ALA A 11 7.24 -6.94 3.13
C ALA A 11 7.41 -6.71 4.64
N PHE A 12 6.38 -7.09 5.38
CA PHE A 12 6.35 -7.21 6.84
C PHE A 12 5.93 -8.64 7.20
N PRO A 13 6.10 -9.10 8.46
CA PRO A 13 5.62 -10.43 8.87
C PRO A 13 4.11 -10.58 8.62
N GLY A 14 3.73 -11.35 7.60
CA GLY A 14 2.33 -11.57 7.22
C GLY A 14 1.70 -10.50 6.34
N TRP A 15 2.38 -9.37 6.09
CA TRP A 15 1.82 -8.27 5.30
C TRP A 15 2.72 -7.87 4.13
N ILE A 16 2.13 -7.37 3.06
CA ILE A 16 2.87 -6.76 1.94
C ILE A 16 2.27 -5.40 1.66
N VAL A 17 3.09 -4.34 1.67
CA VAL A 17 2.71 -3.01 1.23
C VAL A 17 3.28 -2.79 -0.17
N GLY A 18 2.47 -2.33 -1.10
CA GLY A 18 2.92 -1.97 -2.43
C GLY A 18 2.44 -0.59 -2.86
N VAL A 19 3.19 0.00 -3.79
CA VAL A 19 2.85 1.26 -4.43
C VAL A 19 2.77 1.04 -5.93
N SER A 20 1.68 1.51 -6.54
CA SER A 20 1.49 1.51 -7.98
C SER A 20 1.29 2.93 -8.51
N LEU A 21 1.76 3.19 -9.72
CA LEU A 21 1.50 4.42 -10.46
C LEU A 21 0.41 4.14 -11.48
N ASN A 22 -0.73 4.83 -11.36
CA ASN A 22 -1.82 4.76 -12.32
C ASN A 22 -2.25 6.17 -12.71
N TRP A 23 -2.40 6.43 -14.01
CA TRP A 23 -2.76 7.73 -14.57
C TRP A 23 -1.92 8.92 -14.03
N GLY A 24 -0.65 8.68 -13.68
CA GLY A 24 0.26 9.70 -13.17
C GLY A 24 0.19 9.93 -11.65
N LEU A 25 -0.68 9.19 -10.94
CA LEU A 25 -0.87 9.28 -9.49
C LEU A 25 -0.44 7.97 -8.81
N TYR A 26 0.12 8.09 -7.61
CA TYR A 26 0.58 6.95 -6.82
C TYR A 26 -0.53 6.48 -5.90
N ARG A 27 -0.75 5.17 -5.82
CA ARG A 27 -1.71 4.54 -4.91
C ARG A 27 -1.03 3.47 -4.09
N CYS A 28 -1.34 3.42 -2.80
CA CYS A 28 -0.91 2.34 -1.95
C CYS A 28 -1.89 1.16 -2.03
N TRP A 29 -1.39 -0.03 -1.76
CA TRP A 29 -2.20 -1.20 -1.48
C TRP A 29 -1.47 -2.08 -0.48
N VAL A 30 -2.23 -2.86 0.27
CA VAL A 30 -1.72 -3.75 1.31
C VAL A 30 -2.34 -5.14 1.12
N ILE A 31 -1.52 -6.18 1.12
CA ILE A 31 -1.98 -7.57 1.25
C ILE A 31 -1.90 -7.92 2.74
N THR A 32 -3.03 -8.33 3.31
CA THR A 32 -3.14 -8.79 4.70
C THR A 32 -2.66 -10.25 4.86
N PRO A 33 -2.47 -10.74 6.10
CA PRO A 33 -2.13 -12.15 6.35
C PRO A 33 -3.18 -13.13 5.81
N GLU A 34 -4.44 -12.69 5.71
CA GLU A 34 -5.57 -13.43 5.16
C GLU A 34 -5.64 -13.37 3.63
N LEU A 35 -4.61 -12.81 2.97
CA LEU A 35 -4.50 -12.63 1.52
C LEU A 35 -5.58 -11.69 0.95
N VAL A 36 -6.09 -10.77 1.76
CA VAL A 36 -7.01 -9.71 1.33
C VAL A 36 -6.20 -8.51 0.83
N VAL A 37 -6.64 -7.89 -0.27
CA VAL A 37 -6.03 -6.65 -0.78
C VAL A 37 -6.85 -5.47 -0.30
N LEU A 38 -6.21 -4.57 0.45
CA LEU A 38 -6.75 -3.30 0.92
C LEU A 38 -6.05 -2.13 0.23
N ASN A 39 -6.73 -1.00 0.13
CA ASN A 39 -6.16 0.31 -0.23
C ASN A 39 -6.93 1.38 0.55
N ASP A 40 -6.32 2.55 0.71
CA ASP A 40 -6.93 3.71 1.39
C ASP A 40 -7.90 4.50 0.49
N GLY A 41 -7.91 4.22 -0.82
CA GLY A 41 -8.72 4.93 -1.80
C GLY A 41 -8.14 6.28 -2.24
N GLU A 42 -6.94 6.63 -1.78
CA GLU A 42 -6.34 7.95 -2.00
C GLU A 42 -5.32 7.93 -3.15
N ASP A 43 -5.17 9.10 -3.79
CA ASP A 43 -4.19 9.37 -4.83
C ASP A 43 -3.09 10.30 -4.29
N TYR A 44 -1.84 9.87 -4.42
CA TYR A 44 -0.67 10.56 -3.90
C TYR A 44 0.19 11.15 -5.02
N GLU A 45 0.80 12.31 -4.74
CA GLU A 45 1.72 12.98 -5.68
C GLU A 45 3.09 12.28 -5.78
N THR A 46 3.49 11.54 -4.73
CA THR A 46 4.79 10.86 -4.66
C THR A 46 4.64 9.42 -4.17
N SER A 47 5.55 8.55 -4.60
CA SER A 47 5.58 7.15 -4.14
C SER A 47 5.84 7.05 -2.65
N GLN A 48 6.61 7.97 -2.07
CA GLN A 48 6.93 8.00 -0.64
C GLN A 48 5.70 8.28 0.21
N MET A 49 4.81 9.19 -0.23
CA MET A 49 3.56 9.46 0.48
C MET A 49 2.63 8.24 0.46
N ALA A 50 2.46 7.60 -0.71
CA ALA A 50 1.68 6.37 -0.83
C ALA A 50 2.26 5.25 0.04
N LEU A 51 3.59 5.07 0.03
CA LEU A 51 4.24 4.06 0.86
C LEU A 51 4.02 4.33 2.35
N ALA A 52 4.17 5.58 2.79
CA ALA A 52 3.96 5.96 4.18
C ALA A 52 2.52 5.67 4.65
N ALA A 53 1.52 5.95 3.82
CA ALA A 53 0.13 5.63 4.11
C ALA A 53 -0.09 4.11 4.25
N GLY A 54 0.45 3.31 3.32
CA GLY A 54 0.36 1.85 3.39
C GLY A 54 1.06 1.27 4.63
N ARG A 55 2.20 1.84 5.05
CA ARG A 55 2.89 1.46 6.30
C ARG A 55 2.04 1.77 7.54
N ALA A 56 1.47 2.97 7.61
CA ALA A 56 0.62 3.37 8.72
C ALA A 56 -0.59 2.45 8.88
N LEU A 57 -1.18 1.96 7.78
CA LEU A 57 -2.27 0.98 7.84
C LEU A 57 -1.84 -0.33 8.52
N VAL A 58 -0.66 -0.85 8.17
CA VAL A 58 -0.10 -2.06 8.78
C VAL A 58 0.19 -1.84 10.26
N GLU A 59 0.84 -0.72 10.61
CA GLU A 59 1.19 -0.37 11.99
C GLU A 59 -0.07 -0.26 12.88
N LEU A 60 -1.09 0.46 12.44
CA LEU A 60 -2.37 0.59 13.17
C LEU A 60 -3.09 -0.76 13.32
N SER A 61 -2.97 -1.65 12.34
CA SER A 61 -3.58 -2.99 12.41
C SER A 61 -2.86 -3.85 13.45
N LEU A 62 -1.53 -3.83 13.46
CA LEU A 62 -0.71 -4.57 14.43
C LEU A 62 -0.89 -4.04 15.87
N GLU A 63 -1.06 -2.72 16.04
CA GLU A 63 -1.36 -2.13 17.35
C GLU A 63 -2.75 -2.53 17.86
N SER A 64 -3.72 -2.79 16.98
CA SER A 64 -5.07 -3.21 17.37
C SER A 64 -5.17 -4.65 17.89
N GLU A 65 -4.14 -5.47 17.65
CA GLU A 65 -4.07 -6.87 18.08
C GLU A 65 -3.37 -7.06 19.45
N LEU A 66 -2.87 -5.98 20.06
CA LEU A 66 -2.23 -5.96 21.39
C LEU A 66 -3.21 -5.58 22.50
#